data_AF-A0A4S3LE30-F1
#
_entry.id   AF-A0A4S3LE30-F1
#
_cell.length_a   1.000
_cell.length_b   1.000
_cell.length_c   1.000
_cell.angle_alpha   90.00
_cell.angle_beta   90.00
_cell.angle_gamma   90.00
#
_symmetry.space_group_name_H-M   'P 1'
#
loop_
_entity.id
_entity.type
_entity.pdbx_description
1 polymer ?
#
loop_
_entity_poly.entity_id
_entity_poly.type
_entity_poly.pdbx_seq_one_letter_code
_entity_poly.pdbx_strand_id
1 'polypeptide(L)'
;MQQIPMPYLLFLGDVMDPLAAKTARGIHVWRPESCVGQIRLATDSVSLGLPEMDIATAKAQGAKTMVLGTANSGGKLPKHWIDSIKTAIRAGMNVANGLHQGLNDIPELVELAAEHHVELFDVRHMRPELDTGTGIPRSGKRILTVGTDCSVGKMYTSLALESAMRELDLNADFRATGQTGILVAGAGIAIDAVIADFISGAVELLAPANDDNHWDIIEGQGSLYHPSFAGVSMGLIHGAQAHLLVMCHELG
;
A
#
# COMPACT_ATOMS: atom_id res chain seq x y z
N MET A 1 -6.02 -5.64 -11.67
CA MET A 1 -5.80 -5.58 -10.20
C MET A 1 -6.92 -4.78 -9.57
N GLN A 2 -7.36 -5.13 -8.37
CA GLN A 2 -8.38 -4.36 -7.64
C GLN A 2 -7.81 -2.97 -7.29
N GLN A 3 -8.61 -1.92 -7.46
CA GLN A 3 -8.21 -0.54 -7.22
C GLN A 3 -8.96 0.00 -6.00
N ILE A 4 -8.23 0.58 -5.04
CA ILE A 4 -8.78 1.23 -3.86
C ILE A 4 -9.21 2.67 -4.24
N PRO A 5 -10.51 3.02 -4.18
CA PRO A 5 -10.99 4.33 -4.63
C PRO A 5 -10.47 5.49 -3.75
N MET A 6 -9.86 6.49 -4.40
CA MET A 6 -9.40 7.76 -3.81
C MET A 6 -10.38 8.90 -4.12
N PRO A 7 -10.43 10.00 -3.32
CA PRO A 7 -9.51 10.35 -2.23
C PRO A 7 -9.87 9.70 -0.88
N TYR A 8 -8.96 9.83 0.09
CA TYR A 8 -8.96 9.13 1.37
C TYR A 8 -9.24 10.02 2.56
N LEU A 9 -9.88 9.42 3.57
CA LEU A 9 -9.86 9.89 4.95
C LEU A 9 -8.87 9.03 5.75
N LEU A 10 -7.85 9.65 6.34
CA LEU A 10 -6.82 8.92 7.07
C LEU A 10 -7.23 8.74 8.53
N PHE A 11 -7.57 7.52 8.91
CA PHE A 11 -7.91 7.17 10.29
C PHE A 11 -6.64 6.78 11.07
N LEU A 12 -6.29 7.57 12.08
CA LEU A 12 -5.10 7.39 12.92
C LEU A 12 -5.42 6.79 14.30
N GLY A 13 -6.70 6.73 14.66
CA GLY A 13 -7.13 6.21 15.96
C GLY A 13 -6.53 6.99 17.13
N ASP A 14 -6.21 6.27 18.19
CA ASP A 14 -5.62 6.74 19.45
C ASP A 14 -4.14 6.32 19.58
N VAL A 15 -3.43 6.18 18.45
CA VAL A 15 -2.04 5.72 18.43
C VAL A 15 -1.09 6.84 18.87
N MET A 16 -0.24 6.55 19.86
CA MET A 16 0.72 7.52 20.43
C MET A 16 2.10 7.49 19.78
N ASP A 17 2.49 6.35 19.20
CA ASP A 17 3.80 6.18 18.57
C ASP A 17 3.81 6.78 17.15
N PRO A 18 4.63 7.82 16.87
CA PRO A 18 4.71 8.41 15.53
C PRO A 18 5.14 7.42 14.43
N LEU A 19 5.89 6.37 14.78
CA LEU A 19 6.35 5.33 13.85
C LEU A 19 5.20 4.40 13.44
N ALA A 20 4.22 4.21 14.31
CA ALA A 20 3.05 3.40 14.02
C ALA A 20 2.15 4.03 12.93
N ALA A 21 2.18 5.35 12.75
CA ALA A 21 1.46 6.05 11.68
C ALA A 21 2.19 6.07 10.33
N LYS A 22 3.23 5.23 10.14
CA LYS A 22 4.02 5.19 8.89
C LYS A 22 3.19 5.03 7.63
N THR A 23 2.08 4.30 7.69
CA THR A 23 1.21 4.06 6.52
C THR A 23 0.52 5.35 6.11
N ALA A 24 -0.21 5.99 7.03
CA ALA A 24 -0.87 7.27 6.78
C ALA A 24 0.14 8.36 6.38
N ARG A 25 1.29 8.41 7.06
CA ARG A 25 2.38 9.34 6.74
C ARG A 25 2.90 9.12 5.33
N GLY A 26 3.12 7.87 4.92
CA GLY A 26 3.56 7.53 3.57
C GLY A 26 2.56 8.00 2.51
N ILE A 27 1.26 7.78 2.72
CA ILE A 27 0.21 8.28 1.82
C ILE A 27 0.25 9.80 1.74
N HIS A 28 0.24 10.49 2.89
CA HIS A 28 0.21 11.95 2.91
C HIS A 28 1.45 12.59 2.29
N VAL A 29 2.64 12.04 2.53
CA VAL A 29 3.90 12.56 1.97
C VAL A 29 3.94 12.40 0.45
N TRP A 30 3.53 11.24 -0.06
CA TRP A 30 3.71 10.91 -1.48
C TRP A 30 2.52 11.23 -2.37
N ARG A 31 1.32 11.29 -1.80
CA ARG A 31 0.06 11.60 -2.50
C ARG A 31 -0.81 12.53 -1.65
N PRO A 32 -0.33 13.73 -1.27
CA PRO A 32 -1.09 14.66 -0.44
C PRO A 32 -2.45 15.04 -1.05
N GLU A 33 -2.54 15.10 -2.38
CA GLU A 33 -3.77 15.36 -3.14
C GLU A 33 -4.83 14.27 -2.97
N SER A 34 -4.41 13.07 -2.56
CA SER A 34 -5.29 11.94 -2.29
C SER A 34 -5.82 11.96 -0.85
N CYS A 35 -5.44 12.93 0.00
CA CYS A 35 -5.85 13.01 1.40
C CYS A 35 -6.84 14.17 1.63
N VAL A 36 -8.07 13.84 2.01
CA VAL A 36 -9.09 14.84 2.38
C VAL A 36 -8.84 15.39 3.79
N GLY A 37 -8.46 14.52 4.73
CA GLY A 37 -8.24 14.88 6.12
C GLY A 37 -7.82 13.70 6.98
N GLN A 38 -7.86 13.89 8.30
CA GLN A 38 -7.56 12.87 9.29
C GLN A 38 -8.65 12.74 10.37
N ILE A 39 -8.69 11.56 11.00
CA ILE A 39 -9.44 11.29 12.23
C ILE A 39 -8.47 10.76 13.29
N ARG A 40 -8.57 11.34 14.49
CA ARG A 40 -7.95 10.83 15.72
C ARG A 40 -9.04 10.55 16.76
N LEU A 41 -8.82 9.51 17.58
CA LEU A 41 -9.69 9.17 18.71
C LEU A 41 -9.22 9.76 20.04
N ALA A 42 -8.02 10.34 20.08
CA ALA A 42 -7.50 11.05 21.24
C ALA A 42 -6.74 12.31 20.78
N THR A 43 -6.89 13.42 21.52
CA THR A 43 -6.32 14.72 21.11
C THR A 43 -4.79 14.78 21.19
N ASP A 44 -4.20 13.94 22.02
CA ASP A 44 -2.75 13.78 22.22
C ASP A 44 -2.15 12.66 21.34
N SER A 45 -2.96 11.95 20.55
CA SER A 45 -2.47 10.94 19.61
C SER A 45 -1.77 11.57 18.41
N VAL A 46 -1.03 10.73 17.68
CA VAL A 46 -0.25 11.13 16.50
C VAL A 46 -1.11 11.87 15.50
N SER A 47 -0.63 13.04 15.06
CA SER A 47 -1.23 13.85 14.00
C SER A 47 -0.29 13.92 12.80
N LEU A 48 -0.87 13.99 11.60
CA LEU A 48 -0.15 14.29 10.36
C LEU A 48 -0.22 15.77 9.98
N GLY A 49 -0.92 16.59 10.76
CA GLY A 49 -1.16 18.00 10.45
C GLY A 49 -2.23 18.24 9.37
N LEU A 50 -2.96 17.19 8.97
CA LEU A 50 -4.12 17.30 8.09
C LEU A 50 -5.32 17.90 8.83
N PRO A 51 -6.31 18.46 8.13
CA PRO A 51 -7.55 18.90 8.75
C PRO A 51 -8.23 17.77 9.52
N GLU A 52 -8.59 18.02 10.78
CA GLU A 52 -9.45 17.13 11.57
C GLU A 52 -10.88 17.22 11.05
N MET A 53 -11.49 16.08 10.76
CA MET A 53 -12.87 16.05 10.27
C MET A 53 -13.59 14.78 10.70
N ASP A 54 -14.90 14.87 10.89
CA ASP A 54 -15.72 13.67 11.04
C ASP A 54 -15.96 12.98 9.68
N ILE A 55 -16.47 11.75 9.76
CA ILE A 55 -16.72 10.89 8.58
C ILE A 55 -17.72 11.53 7.63
N ALA A 56 -18.78 12.16 8.16
CA ALA A 56 -19.82 12.77 7.34
C ALA A 56 -19.27 13.96 6.52
N THR A 57 -18.47 14.80 7.16
CA THR A 57 -17.78 15.93 6.52
C THR A 57 -16.79 15.44 5.49
N ALA A 58 -15.97 14.44 5.80
CA ALA A 58 -15.03 13.84 4.86
C ALA A 58 -15.72 13.28 3.62
N LYS A 59 -16.82 12.56 3.80
CA LYS A 59 -17.64 12.03 2.70
C LYS A 59 -18.23 13.14 1.83
N ALA A 60 -18.76 14.20 2.45
CA ALA A 60 -19.29 15.36 1.74
C ALA A 60 -18.19 16.11 0.95
N GLN A 61 -16.95 16.07 1.43
CA GLN A 61 -15.76 16.59 0.72
C GLN A 61 -15.17 15.60 -0.30
N GLY A 62 -15.84 14.48 -0.56
CA GLY A 62 -15.50 13.55 -1.64
C GLY A 62 -14.63 12.36 -1.23
N ALA A 63 -14.33 12.17 0.06
CA ALA A 63 -13.62 10.99 0.52
C ALA A 63 -14.40 9.72 0.13
N LYS A 64 -13.73 8.80 -0.57
CA LYS A 64 -14.31 7.52 -1.02
C LYS A 64 -13.97 6.37 -0.09
N THR A 65 -12.78 6.39 0.48
CA THR A 65 -12.28 5.30 1.34
C THR A 65 -11.70 5.86 2.63
N MET A 66 -12.07 5.26 3.77
CA MET A 66 -11.39 5.50 5.03
C MET A 66 -10.24 4.49 5.16
N VAL A 67 -9.01 4.98 5.30
CA VAL A 67 -7.81 4.14 5.43
C VAL A 67 -7.43 4.02 6.89
N LEU A 68 -7.32 2.79 7.40
CA LEU A 68 -6.71 2.51 8.70
C LEU A 68 -5.20 2.72 8.58
N GLY A 69 -4.77 3.93 8.92
CA GLY A 69 -3.48 4.48 8.56
C GLY A 69 -2.34 4.15 9.52
N THR A 70 -2.57 3.28 10.50
CA THR A 70 -1.65 2.96 11.58
C THR A 70 -1.44 1.45 11.70
N ALA A 71 -0.26 1.05 12.14
CA ALA A 71 0.08 -0.31 12.50
C ALA A 71 0.26 -0.44 14.02
N ASN A 72 -0.05 -1.61 14.58
CA ASN A 72 0.23 -1.92 15.98
C ASN A 72 0.97 -3.25 16.12
N SER A 73 1.64 -3.42 17.26
CA SER A 73 2.29 -4.68 17.61
C SER A 73 1.25 -5.80 17.68
N GLY A 74 1.46 -6.85 16.89
CA GLY A 74 0.54 -7.98 16.75
C GLY A 74 -0.52 -7.83 15.65
N GLY A 75 -0.63 -6.66 15.01
CA GLY A 75 -1.45 -6.46 13.81
C GLY A 75 -2.94 -6.73 13.98
N LYS A 76 -3.47 -6.54 15.21
CA LYS A 76 -4.89 -6.75 15.54
C LYS A 76 -5.67 -5.46 15.46
N LEU A 77 -6.93 -5.53 15.06
CA LEU A 77 -7.82 -4.37 15.04
C LEU A 77 -8.34 -4.10 16.47
N PRO A 78 -8.12 -2.90 17.04
CA PRO A 78 -8.68 -2.55 18.34
C PRO A 78 -10.21 -2.54 18.31
N LYS A 79 -10.85 -3.14 19.32
CA LYS A 79 -12.31 -3.30 19.35
C LYS A 79 -13.07 -1.98 19.31
N HIS A 80 -12.55 -0.93 19.96
CA HIS A 80 -13.19 0.38 19.97
C HIS A 80 -13.10 1.12 18.64
N TRP A 81 -12.25 0.69 17.71
CA TRP A 81 -12.20 1.27 16.35
C TRP A 81 -13.33 0.77 15.45
N ILE A 82 -13.92 -0.38 15.80
CA ILE A 82 -15.01 -1.00 15.02
C ILE A 82 -16.19 -0.04 14.85
N ASP A 83 -16.52 0.76 15.86
CA ASP A 83 -17.62 1.72 15.77
C ASP A 83 -17.34 2.83 14.74
N SER A 84 -16.08 3.28 14.64
CA SER A 84 -15.67 4.24 13.60
C SER A 84 -15.75 3.61 12.20
N ILE A 85 -15.35 2.35 12.06
CA ILE A 85 -15.43 1.59 10.81
C ILE A 85 -16.89 1.42 10.37
N LYS A 86 -17.77 0.98 11.28
CA LYS A 86 -19.21 0.89 11.02
C LYS A 86 -19.82 2.23 10.62
N THR A 87 -19.36 3.32 11.24
CA THR A 87 -19.82 4.67 10.88
C THR A 87 -19.39 5.06 9.46
N ALA A 88 -18.16 4.73 9.05
CA ALA A 88 -17.68 4.96 7.69
C ALA A 88 -18.48 4.17 6.65
N ILE A 89 -18.75 2.89 6.94
CA ILE A 89 -19.57 2.04 6.08
C ILE A 89 -20.97 2.61 5.92
N ARG A 90 -21.63 2.99 7.02
CA ARG A 90 -22.98 3.60 6.98
C ARG A 90 -23.04 4.91 6.22
N ALA A 91 -21.93 5.67 6.21
CA ALA A 91 -21.78 6.88 5.41
C ALA A 91 -21.48 6.60 3.92
N GLY A 92 -21.43 5.34 3.49
CA GLY A 92 -21.13 4.95 2.12
C GLY A 92 -19.67 5.14 1.74
N MET A 93 -18.75 5.00 2.70
CA MET A 93 -17.30 4.95 2.45
C MET A 93 -16.82 3.50 2.46
N ASN A 94 -15.92 3.17 1.53
CA ASN A 94 -15.13 1.94 1.64
C ASN A 94 -14.18 2.03 2.82
N VAL A 95 -13.63 0.89 3.25
CA VAL A 95 -12.62 0.85 4.31
C VAL A 95 -11.42 0.03 3.85
N ALA A 96 -10.22 0.60 3.97
CA ALA A 96 -8.98 -0.08 3.63
C ALA A 96 -8.11 -0.32 4.87
N ASN A 97 -7.61 -1.55 5.00
CA ASN A 97 -6.90 -2.04 6.15
C ASN A 97 -5.56 -2.68 5.77
N GLY A 98 -4.49 -2.16 6.37
CA GLY A 98 -3.14 -2.68 6.27
C GLY A 98 -2.67 -3.41 7.53
N LEU A 99 -3.57 -3.94 8.38
CA LEU A 99 -3.23 -4.78 9.54
C LEU A 99 -3.23 -6.28 9.17
N HIS A 100 -2.78 -7.13 10.10
CA HIS A 100 -2.77 -8.59 9.89
C HIS A 100 -4.16 -9.19 10.04
N GLN A 101 -4.92 -8.75 11.04
CA GLN A 101 -6.34 -9.07 11.16
C GLN A 101 -7.10 -8.34 10.07
N GLY A 102 -7.85 -9.09 9.25
CA GLY A 102 -8.65 -8.54 8.18
C GLY A 102 -9.96 -7.93 8.68
N LEU A 103 -10.50 -6.97 7.94
CA LEU A 103 -11.87 -6.49 8.09
C LEU A 103 -12.86 -7.59 7.71
N ASN A 104 -12.53 -8.39 6.70
CA ASN A 104 -13.37 -9.49 6.24
C ASN A 104 -13.42 -10.68 7.22
N ASP A 105 -12.54 -10.71 8.24
CA ASP A 105 -12.59 -11.70 9.33
C ASP A 105 -13.68 -11.37 10.38
N ILE A 106 -14.35 -10.21 10.24
CA ILE A 106 -15.35 -9.72 11.18
C ILE A 106 -16.73 -9.76 10.49
N PRO A 107 -17.57 -10.79 10.74
CA PRO A 107 -18.83 -11.00 10.00
C PRO A 107 -19.76 -9.79 10.01
N GLU A 108 -19.86 -9.09 11.13
CA GLU A 108 -20.70 -7.89 11.25
C GLU A 108 -20.25 -6.74 10.34
N LEU A 109 -18.97 -6.65 9.99
CA LEU A 109 -18.49 -5.63 9.04
C LEU A 109 -18.81 -6.04 7.60
N VAL A 110 -18.69 -7.33 7.29
CA VAL A 110 -19.01 -7.88 5.96
C VAL A 110 -20.50 -7.70 5.65
N GLU A 111 -21.38 -8.05 6.58
CA GLU A 111 -22.82 -7.87 6.45
C GLU A 111 -23.19 -6.39 6.24
N LEU A 112 -22.61 -5.50 7.05
CA LEU A 112 -22.87 -4.08 6.95
C LEU A 112 -22.32 -3.46 5.65
N ALA A 113 -21.15 -3.89 5.19
CA ALA A 113 -20.57 -3.44 3.94
C ALA A 113 -21.44 -3.85 2.74
N ALA A 114 -22.00 -5.07 2.77
CA ALA A 114 -22.94 -5.55 1.75
C ALA A 114 -24.25 -4.74 1.75
N GLU A 115 -24.81 -4.43 2.93
CA GLU A 115 -26.02 -3.60 3.06
C GLU A 115 -25.84 -2.20 2.49
N HIS A 116 -24.66 -1.60 2.69
CA HIS A 116 -24.35 -0.24 2.25
C HIS A 116 -23.66 -0.16 0.87
N HIS A 117 -23.47 -1.29 0.19
CA HIS A 117 -22.82 -1.39 -1.12
C HIS A 117 -21.41 -0.76 -1.17
N VAL A 118 -20.61 -1.02 -0.15
CA VAL A 118 -19.20 -0.59 -0.06
C VAL A 118 -18.26 -1.79 0.03
N GLU A 119 -16.98 -1.56 -0.24
CA GLU A 119 -15.95 -2.59 -0.19
C GLU A 119 -15.06 -2.49 1.06
N LEU A 120 -14.63 -3.66 1.55
CA LEU A 120 -13.63 -3.82 2.60
C LEU A 120 -12.32 -4.32 2.00
N PHE A 121 -11.31 -3.45 1.93
CA PHE A 121 -10.03 -3.74 1.30
C PHE A 121 -9.00 -4.21 2.34
N ASP A 122 -8.81 -5.52 2.46
CA ASP A 122 -7.70 -6.09 3.23
C ASP A 122 -6.45 -6.20 2.37
N VAL A 123 -5.55 -5.21 2.49
CA VAL A 123 -4.45 -4.99 1.54
C VAL A 123 -3.52 -6.20 1.39
N ARG A 124 -3.30 -6.98 2.45
CA ARG A 124 -2.51 -8.23 2.42
C ARG A 124 -3.18 -9.36 1.62
N HIS A 125 -4.49 -9.30 1.44
CA HIS A 125 -5.29 -10.34 0.81
C HIS A 125 -5.87 -9.91 -0.54
N MET A 126 -5.69 -8.65 -0.93
CA MET A 126 -5.99 -8.15 -2.28
C MET A 126 -4.96 -8.71 -3.27
N ARG A 127 -5.25 -9.88 -3.82
CA ARG A 127 -4.49 -10.43 -4.95
C ARG A 127 -5.43 -11.07 -5.96
N PRO A 128 -5.18 -10.90 -7.27
CA PRO A 128 -5.85 -11.67 -8.30
C PRO A 128 -5.42 -13.14 -8.23
N GLU A 129 -5.98 -13.97 -9.11
CA GLU A 129 -5.41 -15.28 -9.40
C GLU A 129 -3.97 -15.10 -9.91
N LEU A 130 -3.06 -15.96 -9.43
CA LEU A 130 -1.63 -15.87 -9.69
C LEU A 130 -1.13 -17.16 -10.33
N ASP A 131 -0.33 -17.02 -11.37
CA ASP A 131 0.42 -18.11 -12.00
C ASP A 131 1.87 -18.11 -11.51
N THR A 132 2.59 -19.19 -11.82
CA THR A 132 4.05 -19.24 -11.64
C THR A 132 4.73 -18.31 -12.65
N GLY A 133 5.88 -17.74 -12.27
CA GLY A 133 6.62 -16.86 -13.17
C GLY A 133 7.15 -17.60 -14.39
N THR A 134 7.03 -16.98 -15.56
CA THR A 134 7.40 -17.56 -16.85
C THR A 134 8.81 -17.16 -17.29
N GLY A 135 9.31 -16.02 -16.82
CA GLY A 135 10.56 -15.41 -17.28
C GLY A 135 10.53 -14.96 -18.74
N ILE A 136 9.37 -14.95 -19.40
CA ILE A 136 9.25 -14.49 -20.79
C ILE A 136 9.50 -12.98 -20.84
N PRO A 137 10.42 -12.49 -21.68
CA PRO A 137 10.68 -11.07 -21.82
C PRO A 137 9.41 -10.28 -22.17
N ARG A 138 9.23 -9.13 -21.51
CA ARG A 138 8.11 -8.21 -21.72
C ARG A 138 8.61 -6.88 -22.26
N SER A 139 7.85 -6.21 -23.13
CA SER A 139 8.15 -4.85 -23.60
C SER A 139 8.04 -3.83 -22.46
N GLY A 140 8.50 -2.60 -22.71
CA GLY A 140 8.62 -1.56 -21.68
C GLY A 140 9.81 -1.77 -20.75
N LYS A 141 10.16 -0.71 -20.01
CA LYS A 141 11.34 -0.63 -19.16
C LYS A 141 10.96 -0.81 -17.70
N ARG A 142 11.89 -1.35 -16.91
CA ARG A 142 11.66 -1.75 -15.52
C ARG A 142 12.85 -1.37 -14.65
N ILE A 143 12.57 -0.73 -13.52
CA ILE A 143 13.52 -0.46 -12.44
C ILE A 143 13.06 -1.26 -11.23
N LEU A 144 13.99 -1.92 -10.53
CA LEU A 144 13.72 -2.52 -9.23
C LEU A 144 14.65 -1.89 -8.20
N THR A 145 14.07 -1.31 -7.14
CA THR A 145 14.88 -0.97 -5.96
C THR A 145 15.23 -2.25 -5.21
N VAL A 146 16.49 -2.37 -4.81
CA VAL A 146 17.01 -3.45 -3.96
C VAL A 146 17.69 -2.82 -2.75
N GLY A 147 18.02 -3.59 -1.73
CA GLY A 147 18.68 -3.02 -0.57
C GLY A 147 19.50 -4.00 0.23
N THR A 148 20.44 -3.47 1.00
CA THR A 148 21.30 -4.25 1.89
C THR A 148 20.54 -4.80 3.09
N ASP A 149 19.44 -4.16 3.50
CA ASP A 149 18.57 -4.62 4.58
C ASP A 149 17.10 -4.26 4.32
N CYS A 150 16.21 -4.66 5.22
CA CYS A 150 14.84 -4.22 5.31
C CYS A 150 14.79 -2.75 5.76
N SER A 151 13.69 -2.04 5.43
CA SER A 151 13.45 -0.67 5.90
C SER A 151 14.48 0.42 5.53
N VAL A 152 15.47 0.14 4.66
CA VAL A 152 16.47 1.10 4.15
C VAL A 152 15.95 2.09 3.07
N GLY A 153 14.65 2.38 3.06
CA GLY A 153 14.08 3.40 2.16
C GLY A 153 13.72 2.95 0.73
N LYS A 154 13.70 1.65 0.40
CA LYS A 154 13.38 1.14 -0.96
C LYS A 154 12.09 1.71 -1.57
N MET A 155 11.01 1.75 -0.80
CA MET A 155 9.74 2.34 -1.23
C MET A 155 9.88 3.84 -1.52
N TYR A 156 10.54 4.59 -0.62
CA TYR A 156 10.75 6.03 -0.77
C TYR A 156 11.63 6.34 -1.98
N THR A 157 12.69 5.58 -2.21
CA THR A 157 13.53 5.71 -3.42
C THR A 157 12.72 5.45 -4.68
N SER A 158 11.85 4.43 -4.69
CA SER A 158 11.00 4.11 -5.84
C SER A 158 10.01 5.24 -6.15
N LEU A 159 9.36 5.80 -5.13
CA LEU A 159 8.43 6.92 -5.28
C LEU A 159 9.15 8.22 -5.67
N ALA A 160 10.36 8.46 -5.15
CA ALA A 160 11.19 9.60 -5.55
C ALA A 160 11.58 9.53 -7.03
N LEU A 161 11.98 8.34 -7.50
CA LEU A 161 12.27 8.10 -8.91
C LEU A 161 11.02 8.32 -9.78
N GLU A 162 9.87 7.81 -9.36
CA GLU A 162 8.62 8.01 -10.09
C GLU A 162 8.24 9.49 -10.20
N SER A 163 8.27 10.24 -9.09
CA SER A 163 8.02 11.69 -9.10
C SER A 163 8.97 12.42 -10.04
N ALA A 164 10.28 12.21 -9.89
CA ALA A 164 11.29 12.88 -10.70
C ALA A 164 11.20 12.51 -12.19
N MET A 165 10.86 11.26 -12.52
CA MET A 165 10.68 10.82 -13.90
C MET A 165 9.43 11.45 -14.53
N ARG A 166 8.33 11.55 -13.78
CA ARG A 166 7.12 12.24 -14.24
C ARG A 166 7.32 13.75 -14.40
N GLU A 167 8.09 14.38 -13.52
CA GLU A 167 8.50 15.79 -13.65
C GLU A 167 9.34 16.06 -14.91
N LEU A 168 9.99 15.03 -15.45
CA LEU A 168 10.73 15.05 -16.71
C LEU A 168 9.89 14.57 -17.92
N ASP A 169 8.56 14.51 -17.78
CA ASP A 169 7.61 14.03 -18.79
C ASP A 169 7.86 12.59 -19.27
N LEU A 170 8.49 11.75 -18.45
CA LEU A 170 8.62 10.32 -18.73
C LEU A 170 7.36 9.57 -18.31
N ASN A 171 6.93 8.62 -19.14
CA ASN A 171 5.84 7.71 -18.82
C ASN A 171 6.32 6.70 -17.77
N ALA A 172 6.03 6.95 -16.49
CA ALA A 172 6.51 6.14 -15.38
C ALA A 172 5.39 5.84 -14.37
N ASP A 173 5.30 4.60 -13.94
CA ASP A 173 4.36 4.14 -12.92
C ASP A 173 5.08 3.46 -11.76
N PHE A 174 4.73 3.86 -10.54
CA PHE A 174 5.12 3.14 -9.35
C PHE A 174 4.32 1.84 -9.21
N ARG A 175 5.04 0.72 -9.08
CA ARG A 175 4.47 -0.62 -8.93
C ARG A 175 4.67 -1.10 -7.49
N ALA A 176 3.60 -1.00 -6.70
CA ALA A 176 3.62 -1.30 -5.28
C ALA A 176 3.68 -2.80 -4.98
N THR A 177 4.56 -3.17 -4.07
CA THR A 177 4.79 -4.57 -3.64
C THR A 177 4.58 -4.77 -2.14
N GLY A 178 4.39 -3.68 -1.37
CA GLY A 178 4.09 -3.68 0.05
C GLY A 178 2.79 -2.93 0.38
N GLN A 179 2.24 -3.15 1.58
CA GLN A 179 0.95 -2.58 1.99
C GLN A 179 0.89 -1.06 1.92
N THR A 180 1.93 -0.39 2.44
CA THR A 180 1.99 1.07 2.40
C THR A 180 2.07 1.55 0.96
N GLY A 181 2.90 0.91 0.13
CA GLY A 181 2.98 1.21 -1.31
C GLY A 181 1.62 1.05 -2.01
N ILE A 182 0.86 -0.01 -1.71
CA ILE A 182 -0.45 -0.26 -2.32
C ILE A 182 -1.44 0.84 -1.95
N LEU A 183 -1.43 1.29 -0.69
CA LEU A 183 -2.29 2.39 -0.25
C LEU A 183 -1.84 3.74 -0.83
N VAL A 184 -0.54 3.92 -1.10
CA VAL A 184 -0.04 5.11 -1.82
C VAL A 184 -0.46 5.06 -3.30
N ALA A 185 -0.33 3.91 -3.96
CA ALA A 185 -0.59 3.73 -5.39
C ALA A 185 -2.08 3.54 -5.72
N GLY A 186 -2.89 3.12 -4.75
CA GLY A 186 -4.27 2.67 -4.93
C GLY A 186 -4.41 1.26 -5.50
N ALA A 187 -3.31 0.61 -5.90
CA ALA A 187 -3.30 -0.77 -6.39
C ALA A 187 -1.89 -1.37 -6.26
N GLY A 188 -1.81 -2.70 -6.28
CA GLY A 188 -0.55 -3.45 -6.29
C GLY A 188 -0.76 -4.84 -5.72
N ILE A 189 0.32 -5.52 -5.34
CA ILE A 189 0.27 -6.87 -4.77
C ILE A 189 1.20 -6.94 -3.57
N ALA A 190 0.68 -7.32 -2.40
CA ALA A 190 1.50 -7.48 -1.20
C ALA A 190 2.34 -8.76 -1.31
N ILE A 191 3.57 -8.65 -1.83
CA ILE A 191 4.39 -9.80 -2.19
C ILE A 191 4.79 -10.64 -0.97
N ASP A 192 4.88 -10.03 0.21
CA ASP A 192 5.14 -10.73 1.47
C ASP A 192 4.03 -11.72 1.87
N ALA A 193 2.82 -11.56 1.33
CA ALA A 193 1.67 -12.43 1.55
C ALA A 193 1.40 -13.39 0.37
N VAL A 194 2.29 -13.42 -0.63
CA VAL A 194 2.20 -14.34 -1.77
C VAL A 194 2.91 -15.66 -1.43
N ILE A 195 2.26 -16.79 -1.73
CA ILE A 195 2.86 -18.12 -1.57
C ILE A 195 4.08 -18.22 -2.50
N ALA A 196 5.17 -18.81 -2.00
CA ALA A 196 6.49 -18.76 -2.62
C ALA A 196 6.52 -19.08 -4.13
N ASP A 197 5.78 -20.10 -4.56
CA ASP A 197 5.71 -20.54 -5.97
C ASP A 197 5.23 -19.45 -6.94
N PHE A 198 4.46 -18.47 -6.46
CA PHE A 198 3.82 -17.45 -7.28
C PHE A 198 4.45 -16.06 -7.15
N ILE A 199 5.53 -15.90 -6.36
CA ILE A 199 6.13 -14.58 -6.11
C ILE A 199 6.59 -13.94 -7.44
N SER A 200 7.32 -14.67 -8.27
CA SER A 200 7.79 -14.14 -9.55
C SER A 200 6.62 -13.81 -10.49
N GLY A 201 5.64 -14.71 -10.62
CA GLY A 201 4.46 -14.49 -11.45
C GLY A 201 3.59 -13.31 -11.00
N ALA A 202 3.47 -13.08 -9.69
CA ALA A 202 2.83 -11.88 -9.16
C ALA A 202 3.53 -10.59 -9.64
N VAL A 203 4.86 -10.59 -9.71
CA VAL A 203 5.62 -9.43 -10.19
C VAL A 203 5.52 -9.28 -11.71
N GLU A 204 5.47 -10.39 -12.46
CA GLU A 204 5.19 -10.35 -13.90
C GLU A 204 3.82 -9.74 -14.20
N LEU A 205 2.81 -10.08 -13.39
CA LEU A 205 1.46 -9.51 -13.49
C LEU A 205 1.41 -8.04 -13.07
N LEU A 206 2.18 -7.68 -12.04
CA LEU A 206 2.28 -6.30 -11.54
C LEU A 206 2.97 -5.36 -12.54
N ALA A 207 3.96 -5.87 -13.29
CA ALA A 207 4.72 -5.15 -14.32
C ALA A 207 4.59 -5.86 -15.69
N PRO A 208 3.40 -5.74 -16.33
CA PRO A 208 3.10 -6.42 -17.59
C PRO A 208 3.90 -5.82 -18.76
N ALA A 209 3.70 -6.38 -19.96
CA ALA A 209 4.20 -5.74 -21.18
C ALA A 209 3.56 -4.36 -21.34
N ASN A 210 4.39 -3.37 -21.68
CA ASN A 210 3.97 -1.97 -21.82
C ASN A 210 4.67 -1.32 -23.03
N ASP A 211 4.37 -0.05 -23.31
CA ASP A 211 5.05 0.70 -24.38
C ASP A 211 6.57 0.75 -24.15
N ASP A 212 7.37 0.73 -25.22
CA ASP A 212 8.84 0.67 -25.15
C ASP A 212 9.48 1.84 -24.37
N ASN A 213 8.78 2.96 -24.25
CA ASN A 213 9.20 4.14 -23.50
C ASN A 213 8.62 4.22 -22.08
N HIS A 214 7.72 3.31 -21.69
CA HIS A 214 7.13 3.25 -20.35
C HIS A 214 8.12 2.67 -19.33
N TRP A 215 8.07 3.17 -18.10
CA TRP A 215 8.87 2.71 -16.98
C TRP A 215 8.01 2.23 -15.82
N ASP A 216 8.08 0.93 -15.54
CA ASP A 216 7.59 0.36 -14.29
C ASP A 216 8.67 0.46 -13.21
N ILE A 217 8.37 1.21 -12.15
CA ILE A 217 9.28 1.39 -11.01
C ILE A 217 8.78 0.52 -9.87
N ILE A 218 9.38 -0.65 -9.75
CA ILE A 218 8.95 -1.71 -8.83
C ILE A 218 9.55 -1.47 -7.45
N GLU A 219 8.67 -1.37 -6.46
CA GLU A 219 9.03 -1.29 -5.05
C GLU A 219 9.80 -2.54 -4.61
N GLY A 220 10.98 -2.35 -4.03
CA GLY A 220 11.78 -3.43 -3.47
C GLY A 220 11.31 -3.89 -2.09
N GLN A 221 11.29 -5.20 -1.87
CA GLN A 221 11.04 -5.82 -0.55
C GLN A 221 12.24 -6.65 -0.09
N GLY A 222 12.38 -6.77 1.23
CA GLY A 222 13.38 -7.63 1.86
C GLY A 222 14.83 -7.22 1.60
N SER A 223 15.73 -8.18 1.78
CA SER A 223 17.14 -8.14 1.38
C SER A 223 17.64 -9.57 1.18
N LEU A 224 18.52 -9.79 0.21
CA LEU A 224 19.20 -11.09 0.04
C LEU A 224 20.11 -11.44 1.23
N TYR A 225 20.50 -10.45 2.04
CA TYR A 225 21.26 -10.65 3.28
C TYR A 225 20.38 -11.01 4.47
N HIS A 226 19.05 -10.81 4.38
CA HIS A 226 18.14 -11.05 5.50
C HIS A 226 17.50 -12.44 5.39
N PRO A 227 17.79 -13.40 6.29
CA PRO A 227 17.39 -14.81 6.14
C PRO A 227 15.87 -15.00 6.04
N SER A 228 15.10 -14.17 6.74
CA SER A 228 13.62 -14.25 6.70
C SER A 228 12.98 -13.73 5.41
N PHE A 229 13.68 -12.87 4.64
CA PHE A 229 13.08 -12.13 3.52
C PHE A 229 13.84 -12.28 2.20
N ALA A 230 14.95 -13.03 2.18
CA ALA A 230 15.76 -13.26 0.98
C ALA A 230 14.95 -13.90 -0.16
N GLY A 231 14.04 -14.83 0.15
CA GLY A 231 13.17 -15.46 -0.84
C GLY A 231 12.26 -14.45 -1.56
N VAL A 232 11.76 -13.44 -0.85
CA VAL A 232 10.97 -12.35 -1.42
C VAL A 232 11.82 -11.53 -2.39
N SER A 233 13.02 -11.10 -1.98
CA SER A 233 13.91 -10.32 -2.84
C SER A 233 14.32 -11.10 -4.10
N MET A 234 14.57 -12.40 -3.97
CA MET A 234 14.91 -13.27 -5.10
C MET A 234 13.75 -13.38 -6.10
N GLY A 235 12.53 -13.61 -5.60
CA GLY A 235 11.34 -13.67 -6.46
C GLY A 235 11.05 -12.34 -7.16
N LEU A 236 11.26 -11.21 -6.48
CA LEU A 236 11.18 -9.87 -7.09
C LEU A 236 12.16 -9.72 -8.26
N ILE A 237 13.43 -10.10 -8.08
CA ILE A 237 14.45 -9.97 -9.13
C ILE A 237 14.07 -10.78 -10.37
N HIS A 238 13.62 -12.02 -10.19
CA HIS A 238 13.23 -12.88 -11.31
C HIS A 238 11.99 -12.35 -12.02
N GLY A 239 10.93 -12.02 -11.28
CA GLY A 239 9.68 -11.57 -11.88
C GLY A 239 9.78 -10.17 -12.49
N ALA A 240 10.58 -9.27 -11.91
CA ALA A 240 10.74 -7.91 -12.42
C ALA A 240 11.45 -7.87 -13.77
N GLN A 241 12.43 -8.75 -14.01
CA GLN A 241 13.29 -8.69 -15.20
C GLN A 241 13.76 -7.25 -15.48
N ALA A 242 14.25 -6.60 -14.42
CA ALA A 242 14.52 -5.17 -14.43
C ALA A 242 15.72 -4.84 -15.32
N HIS A 243 15.63 -3.71 -16.01
CA HIS A 243 16.72 -3.14 -16.79
C HIS A 243 17.77 -2.50 -15.88
N LEU A 244 17.32 -1.93 -14.75
CA LEU A 244 18.16 -1.28 -13.76
C LEU A 244 17.80 -1.75 -12.35
N LEU A 245 18.83 -1.95 -11.53
CA LEU A 245 18.70 -2.14 -10.10
C LEU A 245 19.23 -0.90 -9.38
N VAL A 246 18.47 -0.40 -8.40
CA VAL A 246 18.87 0.73 -7.57
C VAL A 246 19.10 0.24 -6.15
N MET A 247 20.36 0.22 -5.72
CA MET A 247 20.75 -0.25 -4.38
C MET A 247 20.47 0.83 -3.32
N CYS A 248 19.63 0.50 -2.35
CA CYS A 248 19.35 1.31 -1.18
C CYS A 248 20.15 0.79 0.02
N HIS A 249 20.75 1.70 0.78
CA HIS A 249 21.58 1.38 1.92
C HIS A 249 21.47 2.49 2.96
N GLU A 250 21.36 2.13 4.23
CA GLU A 250 21.44 3.06 5.35
C GLU A 250 22.92 3.21 5.73
N LEU A 251 23.43 4.45 5.68
CA LEU A 251 24.79 4.75 6.11
C LEU A 251 24.86 4.65 7.64
N GLY A 252 25.83 3.89 8.15
CA GLY A 252 26.07 3.68 9.58
C GLY A 252 26.60 4.90 10.31
#